data_AF-A0A950N6J0-F1
#
_entry.id   AF-A0A950N6J0-F1
#
_cell.length_a   1.000
_cell.length_b   1.000
_cell.length_c   1.000
_cell.angle_alpha   90.00
_cell.angle_beta   90.00
_cell.angle_gamma   90.00
#
_symmetry.space_group_name_H-M   'P 1'
#
loop_
_entity.id
_entity.type
_entity.pdbx_description
1 polymer ?
#
loop_
_entity_poly.entity_id
_entity_poly.type
_entity_poly.pdbx_seq_one_letter_code
_entity_poly.pdbx_strand_id
1 'polypeptide(L)' 'MSLSERAAKAAKIAEEPQLYKVCEGCDSIVTKRVTTCPSCHGYRFNEDPQAVVQQAKILGTREKTSVLTEDLQ' A
#
# COMPACT_ATOMS: atom_id res chain seq x y z
N MET A 1 -0.25 13.44 -7.29
CA MET A 1 -0.12 12.07 -7.85
C MET A 1 -1.42 11.73 -8.54
N SER A 2 -1.38 11.69 -9.86
CA SER A 2 -2.50 11.37 -10.76
C SER A 2 -2.88 9.87 -10.65
N LEU A 3 -4.06 9.52 -11.17
CA LEU A 3 -4.52 8.13 -11.29
C LEU A 3 -3.57 7.28 -12.16
N SER A 4 -2.96 7.86 -13.21
CA SER A 4 -2.01 7.13 -14.06
C SER A 4 -0.73 6.72 -13.32
N GLU A 5 -0.19 7.63 -12.49
CA GLU A 5 1.00 7.37 -11.68
C GLU A 5 0.73 6.30 -10.61
N ARG A 6 -0.50 6.27 -10.09
CA ARG A 6 -0.98 5.22 -9.16
C ARG A 6 -1.02 3.86 -9.83
N ALA A 7 -1.68 3.77 -10.98
CA ALA A 7 -1.79 2.54 -11.73
C ALA A 7 -0.40 2.00 -12.10
N ALA A 8 0.52 2.86 -12.55
CA ALA A 8 1.89 2.47 -12.86
C ALA A 8 2.64 1.93 -11.64
N LYS A 9 2.48 2.57 -10.47
CA LYS A 9 3.11 2.09 -9.23
C LYS A 9 2.51 0.77 -8.75
N ALA A 10 1.19 0.62 -8.86
CA ALA A 10 0.49 -0.62 -8.54
C ALA A 10 0.93 -1.78 -9.45
N ALA A 11 1.13 -1.52 -10.75
CA ALA A 11 1.65 -2.51 -11.70
C ALA A 11 3.04 -3.01 -11.29
N LYS A 12 3.97 -2.09 -10.97
CA LYS A 12 5.32 -2.46 -10.48
C LYS A 12 5.28 -3.32 -9.20
N ILE A 13 4.36 -3.02 -8.28
CA ILE A 13 4.18 -3.83 -7.07
C ILE A 13 3.65 -5.22 -7.43
N ALA A 14 2.75 -5.32 -8.41
CA ALA A 14 2.18 -6.59 -8.85
C ALA A 14 3.15 -7.45 -9.68
N GLU A 15 4.18 -6.85 -10.29
CA GLU A 15 5.26 -7.56 -11.00
C GLU A 15 6.23 -8.25 -10.02
N GLU A 16 6.52 -7.61 -8.88
CA GLU A 16 7.45 -8.14 -7.86
C GLU A 16 6.82 -8.20 -6.45
N PRO A 17 5.69 -8.91 -6.27
CA PRO A 17 4.93 -8.88 -5.03
C PRO A 17 5.72 -9.44 -3.82
N GLN A 18 6.70 -10.30 -4.06
CA GLN A 18 7.59 -10.87 -3.04
C GLN A 18 8.46 -9.83 -2.30
N LEU A 19 8.60 -8.61 -2.84
CA LEU A 19 9.35 -7.52 -2.20
C LEU A 19 8.51 -6.67 -1.25
N TYR A 20 7.20 -6.90 -1.25
CA TYR A 20 6.24 -6.10 -0.52
C TYR A 20 5.43 -6.95 0.47
N LYS A 21 4.69 -6.25 1.32
CA LYS A 21 3.74 -6.82 2.26
C LYS A 21 2.61 -5.84 2.52
N VAL A 22 1.44 -6.36 2.86
CA VAL A 22 0.25 -5.56 3.18
C VAL A 22 0.15 -5.36 4.68
N CYS A 23 -0.01 -4.13 5.15
CA CYS A 23 -0.26 -3.86 6.56
C CYS A 23 -1.67 -4.30 6.95
N GLU A 24 -1.80 -5.17 7.95
CA GLU A 24 -3.12 -5.66 8.41
C GLU A 24 -3.93 -4.61 9.19
N GLY A 25 -3.33 -3.45 9.50
CA GLY A 25 -4.01 -2.38 10.24
C GLY A 25 -4.65 -1.30 9.36
N CYS A 26 -4.06 -1.01 8.19
CA CYS A 26 -4.51 0.08 7.32
C CYS A 26 -4.46 -0.25 5.83
N ASP A 27 -4.22 -1.52 5.49
CA ASP A 27 -4.13 -2.06 4.14
C ASP A 27 -3.12 -1.35 3.21
N SER A 28 -2.18 -0.61 3.80
CA SER A 28 -1.09 0.02 3.06
C SER A 28 -0.09 -1.04 2.62
N ILE A 29 0.37 -0.94 1.37
CA ILE A 29 1.47 -1.77 0.86
C ILE A 29 2.80 -1.11 1.22
N VAL A 30 3.67 -1.87 1.90
CA VAL A 30 5.01 -1.44 2.30
C VAL A 30 6.06 -2.43 1.80
N THR A 31 7.31 -1.98 1.69
CA THR A 31 8.44 -2.88 1.36
C THR A 31 8.73 -3.83 2.51
N LYS A 32 9.19 -5.05 2.23
CA LYS A 32 9.48 -6.08 3.26
C LYS A 32 10.38 -5.63 4.41
N ARG A 33 11.35 -4.75 4.14
CA ARG A 33 12.28 -4.18 5.15
C ARG A 33 11.61 -3.36 6.26
N VAL A 34 10.35 -2.95 6.06
CA VAL A 34 9.63 -2.11 7.01
C VAL A 34 9.21 -2.96 8.22
N THR A 35 9.66 -2.58 9.41
CA THR A 35 9.29 -3.25 10.66
C THR A 35 7.99 -2.72 11.26
N THR A 36 7.67 -1.45 11.00
CA THR A 36 6.47 -0.77 11.49
C THR A 36 5.86 0.06 10.38
N CYS A 37 4.54 -0.02 10.21
CA CYS A 37 3.84 0.65 9.12
C CYS A 37 3.94 2.17 9.31
N PRO A 38 4.46 2.93 8.35
CA PRO A 38 4.60 4.38 8.51
C PRO A 38 3.25 5.10 8.49
N SER A 39 2.20 4.47 7.96
CA SER A 39 0.87 5.08 7.88
C SER A 39 0.07 4.96 9.18
N CYS A 40 0.21 3.86 9.92
CA CYS A 40 -0.62 3.59 11.12
C CYS A 40 0.16 3.10 12.34
N HIS A 41 1.49 2.98 12.24
CA HIS A 41 2.38 2.46 13.28
C HIS A 41 2.10 1.02 13.75
N GLY A 42 1.28 0.27 13.01
CA GLY A 42 1.08 -1.16 13.23
C GLY A 42 2.29 -2.01 12.78
N TYR A 43 2.46 -3.19 13.39
CA TYR A 43 3.59 -4.09 13.12
C TYR A 43 3.17 -5.44 12.50
N ARG A 44 1.87 -5.66 12.28
CA ARG A 44 1.34 -6.86 11.64
C ARG A 44 1.24 -6.67 10.13
N PHE A 45 1.77 -7.62 9.39
CA PHE A 45 1.79 -7.60 7.93
C PHE A 45 1.46 -8.96 7.35
N ASN A 46 0.71 -8.96 6.25
CA ASN A 46 0.52 -10.11 5.39
C ASN A 46 1.58 -10.09 4.27
N GLU A 47 2.45 -11.11 4.26
CA GLU A 47 3.52 -11.27 3.27
C GLU A 47 3.13 -12.18 2.09
N ASP A 48 1.88 -12.65 2.02
CA ASP A 48 1.39 -13.43 0.90
C ASP A 48 1.45 -12.61 -0.40
N PRO A 49 2.23 -13.03 -1.41
CA PRO A 49 2.30 -12.35 -2.70
C PRO A 49 0.93 -12.16 -3.36
N GLN A 50 -0.02 -13.09 -3.18
CA GLN A 50 -1.36 -12.95 -3.77
C GLN A 50 -2.13 -11.80 -3.12
N ALA A 51 -2.07 -11.68 -1.79
CA ALA A 51 -2.68 -10.56 -1.08
C ALA A 51 -2.08 -9.21 -1.51
N VAL A 52 -0.76 -9.15 -1.72
CA VAL A 52 -0.07 -7.96 -2.23
C VAL A 52 -0.58 -7.58 -3.62
N VAL A 53 -0.68 -8.54 -4.56
CA VAL A 53 -1.18 -8.29 -5.92
C VAL A 53 -2.62 -7.79 -5.89
N GLN A 54 -3.49 -8.43 -5.11
CA GLN A 54 -4.89 -8.03 -4.96
C GLN A 54 -4.99 -6.61 -4.42
N GLN A 55 -4.23 -6.30 -3.37
CA GLN A 55 -4.24 -4.98 -2.77
C GLN A 55 -3.66 -3.91 -3.71
N ALA A 56 -2.64 -4.24 -4.49
CA ALA A 56 -2.06 -3.31 -5.47
C ALA A 56 -3.11 -2.92 -6.52
N LYS A 57 -3.89 -3.89 -7.02
CA LYS A 57 -5.00 -3.63 -7.95
C LYS A 57 -6.04 -2.70 -7.35
N ILE A 58 -6.43 -2.92 -6.09
CA ILE A 58 -7.40 -2.06 -5.38
C ILE A 58 -6.88 -0.63 -5.24
N LEU A 59 -5.62 -0.46 -4.82
CA LEU A 59 -5.02 0.87 -4.62
C LEU A 59 -4.71 1.61 -5.93
N GLY A 60 -4.48 0.87 -7.02
CA GLY A 60 -4.20 1.43 -8.35
C GLY A 60 -5.43 2.00 -9.05
N THR A 61 -6.63 1.50 -8.75
CA THR A 61 -7.89 1.94 -9.38
C THR A 61 -8.60 3.07 -8.63
N ARG A 62 -8.18 3.36 -7.39
CA ARG A 62 -8.82 4.37 -6.54
C ARG A 62 -8.00 5.65 -6.45
N GLU A 63 -8.69 6.79 -6.41
CA GLU A 63 -8.09 8.09 -6.12
C GLU A 63 -7.48 8.14 -4.71
N LYS A 64 -6.43 8.97 -4.54
CA LYS A 64 -5.84 9.19 -3.22
C LYS A 64 -6.87 9.88 -2.33
N THR A 65 -7.35 9.17 -1.31
CA THR A 65 -8.00 9.81 -0.17
C THR A 65 -7.01 9.74 0.98
N SER A 66 -6.09 10.71 1.06
CA SER A 66 -5.23 10.87 2.23
C SER A 66 -5.73 12.08 2.99
N VAL A 67 -6.07 11.88 4.25
CA VAL A 67 -6.34 12.97 5.19
C VAL A 67 -4.99 13.63 5.49
N LEU A 68 -4.87 14.92 5.24
CA LEU A 68 -3.73 15.72 5.67
C LEU A 68 -3.91 16.06 7.15
N THR A 69 -2.81 16.29 7.87
CA THR A 69 -2.88 16.66 9.30
C THR A 69 -3.67 17.96 9.52
N GLU A 70 -3.72 18.82 8.50
CA GLU A 70 -4.52 20.06 8.47
C GLU A 70 -6.04 19.79 8.38
N ASP A 71 -6.46 18.63 7.86
CA ASP A 71 -7.86 18.25 7.71
C ASP A 71 -8.50 17.74 9.03
N LEU A 72 -7.71 17.62 10.11
CA LEU A 72 -8.13 17.10 11.43
C LEU A 72 -8.45 18.20 12.46
N GLN A 73 -8.55 19.46 12.04
CA GLN A 73 -8.85 20.61 12.90
C GLN A 73 -10.35 20.84 13.11
#